data_AF-A0A2V6YYX6-F1
#
_entry.id   AF-A0A2V6YYX6-F1
#
_cell.length_a   1.000
_cell.length_b   1.000
_cell.length_c   1.000
_cell.angle_alpha   90.00
_cell.angle_beta   90.00
_cell.angle_gamma   90.00
#
_symmetry.space_group_name_H-M   'P 1'
#
loop_
_entity.id
_entity.type
_entity.pdbx_description
1 polymer ?
#
loop_
_entity_poly.entity_id
_entity_poly.type
_entity_poly.pdbx_seq_one_letter_code
_entity_poly.pdbx_strand_id
1 'polypeptide(L)'
;MDGGATPDPHGGGSVADRLWWYRDARLPDPPVLRARRRPTRRERIDALACLAVSTLCFSRARSETLFIDDWDFYNRMPLGAPMLVALVLNIVGLAAVGFLAVQAVRRVRRPVWRRLAAVAAASTFLIALNFARITHESVDRWTDTIGGPGLLALAVLTLAASLRWPHGALRAVRGLALIASPLAVLTMGHALWMFLEVAAGPVWRRVDPGPVDRTPPSLRRVVWLVLEELDQRIVFEARPTGLELPELDRLRRQSLYADAARPPAGTPEVSMPALITGRPVVAVSPVSPNDLELTFRDG
;
A
#
# COMPACT_ATOMS: atom_id res chain seq x y z
N MET A 1 -72.58 -33.40 42.91
CA MET A 1 -72.69 -34.84 42.61
C MET A 1 -72.22 -35.02 41.18
N ASP A 2 -71.05 -35.66 41.05
CA ASP A 2 -70.52 -36.50 39.96
C ASP A 2 -70.63 -36.00 38.50
N GLY A 3 -69.64 -36.03 37.61
CA GLY A 3 -68.27 -36.54 37.47
C GLY A 3 -67.83 -36.11 36.04
N GLY A 4 -66.59 -35.77 35.71
CA GLY A 4 -65.40 -36.63 35.69
C GLY A 4 -65.14 -37.19 34.28
N ALA A 5 -64.25 -36.55 33.49
CA ALA A 5 -63.40 -37.19 32.47
C ALA A 5 -62.40 -36.17 31.85
N THR A 6 -61.14 -36.25 32.27
CA THR A 6 -59.97 -35.63 31.65
C THR A 6 -59.29 -36.60 30.67
N PRO A 7 -58.78 -36.16 29.51
CA PRO A 7 -58.02 -37.00 28.59
C PRO A 7 -56.52 -37.10 28.96
N ASP A 8 -55.99 -38.29 28.68
CA ASP A 8 -54.65 -38.82 28.93
C ASP A 8 -53.55 -38.18 28.04
N PRO A 9 -52.36 -37.78 28.56
CA PRO A 9 -51.26 -37.27 27.74
C PRO A 9 -50.05 -38.23 27.75
N HIS A 10 -50.22 -39.46 27.27
CA HIS A 10 -49.07 -40.37 27.07
C HIS A 10 -49.12 -41.08 25.71
N GLY A 11 -48.71 -40.37 24.67
CA GLY A 11 -48.22 -40.97 23.44
C GLY A 11 -46.95 -41.76 23.71
N GLY A 12 -47.03 -43.09 23.57
CA GLY A 12 -45.96 -44.03 23.81
C GLY A 12 -44.77 -43.85 22.87
N GLY A 13 -43.65 -43.37 23.42
CA GLY A 13 -42.33 -43.68 22.92
C GLY A 13 -41.84 -44.95 23.63
N SER A 14 -41.55 -46.00 22.87
CA SER A 14 -41.00 -47.25 23.41
C SER A 14 -39.71 -46.96 24.18
N VAL A 15 -39.54 -47.59 25.35
CA VAL A 15 -38.33 -47.48 26.19
C VAL A 15 -37.08 -47.90 25.40
N ALA A 16 -37.23 -48.69 24.34
CA ALA A 16 -36.16 -49.08 23.43
C ALA A 16 -35.48 -47.89 22.72
N ASP A 17 -36.23 -46.82 22.38
CA ASP A 17 -35.68 -45.67 21.66
C ASP A 17 -34.76 -44.79 22.51
N ARG A 18 -34.76 -44.97 23.84
CA ARG A 18 -33.90 -44.22 24.78
C ARG A 18 -32.61 -44.95 25.16
N LEU A 19 -32.42 -46.19 24.72
CA LEU A 19 -31.24 -46.99 25.03
C LEU A 19 -30.22 -46.84 23.89
N TRP A 20 -29.24 -45.96 24.09
CA TRP A 20 -28.16 -45.63 23.15
C TRP A 20 -27.32 -46.82 22.64
N TRP A 21 -27.43 -47.99 23.28
CA TRP A 21 -26.74 -49.23 22.93
C TRP A 21 -27.57 -50.17 22.04
N TYR A 22 -28.88 -49.90 21.85
CA TYR A 22 -29.75 -50.66 20.95
C TYR A 22 -29.78 -50.02 19.55
N ARG A 23 -28.59 -49.80 18.96
CA ARG A 23 -28.46 -49.27 17.61
C ARG A 23 -28.31 -50.43 16.63
N ASP A 24 -29.31 -50.58 15.76
CA ASP A 24 -29.36 -51.64 14.74
C ASP A 24 -28.14 -51.51 13.80
N ALA A 25 -27.29 -52.54 13.77
CA ALA A 25 -25.99 -52.54 13.07
C ALA A 25 -26.10 -52.51 11.53
N ARG A 26 -27.31 -52.39 11.00
CA ARG A 26 -27.62 -52.33 9.56
C ARG A 26 -27.82 -50.91 9.02
N LEU A 27 -27.85 -49.90 9.89
CA LEU A 27 -27.97 -48.50 9.47
C LEU A 27 -26.58 -47.94 9.12
N PRO A 28 -26.38 -47.37 7.91
CA PRO A 28 -25.12 -46.73 7.55
C PRO A 28 -24.85 -45.54 8.48
N ASP A 29 -23.61 -45.41 8.94
CA ASP A 29 -23.19 -44.31 9.80
C ASP A 29 -23.58 -42.96 9.17
N PRO A 30 -24.14 -42.02 9.93
CA PRO A 30 -24.39 -40.68 9.42
C PRO A 30 -23.06 -40.06 8.97
N PRO A 31 -23.04 -39.35 7.83
CA PRO A 31 -21.82 -38.73 7.33
C PRO A 31 -21.24 -37.84 8.43
N VAL A 32 -20.00 -38.13 8.84
CA VAL A 32 -19.27 -37.31 9.82
C VAL A 32 -19.09 -35.92 9.20
N LEU A 33 -20.00 -35.01 9.52
CA LEU A 33 -19.86 -33.60 9.20
C LEU A 33 -18.59 -33.12 9.88
N ARG A 34 -17.51 -32.93 9.10
CA ARG A 34 -16.27 -32.32 9.58
C ARG A 34 -16.62 -30.96 10.17
N ALA A 35 -16.74 -30.89 11.49
CA ALA A 35 -17.06 -29.68 12.19
C ALA A 35 -16.05 -28.59 11.79
N ARG A 36 -16.53 -27.48 11.23
CA ARG A 36 -15.70 -26.32 10.88
C ARG A 36 -14.96 -25.88 12.14
N ARG A 37 -13.64 -26.13 12.17
CA ARG A 37 -12.78 -25.81 13.31
C ARG A 37 -12.78 -24.29 13.50
N ARG A 38 -13.44 -23.79 14.54
CA ARG A 38 -13.44 -22.35 14.86
C ARG A 38 -12.03 -21.93 15.31
N PRO A 39 -11.49 -20.82 14.81
CA PRO A 39 -10.16 -20.36 15.20
C PRO A 39 -10.16 -19.97 16.68
N THR A 40 -9.16 -20.46 17.40
CA THR A 40 -8.97 -20.16 18.83
C THR A 40 -8.58 -18.69 19.02
N ARG A 41 -8.87 -18.11 20.19
CA ARG A 41 -8.47 -16.72 20.52
C ARG A 41 -6.98 -16.47 20.27
N ARG A 42 -6.14 -17.48 20.54
CA ARG A 42 -4.69 -17.40 20.33
C ARG A 42 -4.32 -17.27 18.85
N GLU A 43 -4.97 -18.02 17.97
CA GLU A 43 -4.76 -17.95 16.52
C GLU A 43 -5.13 -16.58 15.95
N ARG A 44 -6.23 -15.97 16.43
CA ARG A 44 -6.61 -14.60 16.01
C ARG A 44 -5.54 -13.56 16.38
N ILE A 45 -5.01 -13.65 17.59
CA ILE A 45 -3.93 -12.75 18.05
C ILE A 45 -2.66 -12.96 17.22
N ASP A 46 -2.33 -14.21 16.87
CA ASP A 46 -1.15 -14.48 16.05
C ASP A 46 -1.33 -13.95 14.62
N ALA A 47 -2.52 -14.11 14.04
CA ALA A 47 -2.84 -13.55 12.73
C ALA A 47 -2.75 -12.02 12.73
N LEU A 48 -3.29 -11.37 13.76
CA LEU A 48 -3.20 -9.90 13.91
C LEU A 48 -1.74 -9.42 14.05
N ALA A 49 -0.92 -10.14 14.81
CA ALA A 49 0.50 -9.83 14.93
C ALA A 49 1.24 -9.98 13.58
N CYS A 50 0.95 -11.05 12.83
CA CYS A 50 1.55 -11.25 11.49
C CYS A 50 1.09 -10.17 10.51
N LEU A 51 -0.18 -9.75 10.58
CA LEU A 51 -0.70 -8.65 9.79
C LEU A 51 0.02 -7.33 10.12
N ALA A 52 0.23 -7.04 11.40
CA ALA A 52 0.96 -5.85 11.85
C ALA A 52 2.41 -5.81 11.34
N VAL A 53 3.15 -6.91 11.47
CA VAL A 53 4.51 -7.00 10.93
C VAL A 53 4.52 -6.82 9.41
N SER A 54 3.59 -7.46 8.70
CA SER A 54 3.46 -7.32 7.25
C SER A 54 3.18 -5.87 6.83
N THR A 55 2.25 -5.19 7.52
CA THR A 55 1.96 -3.77 7.28
C THR A 55 3.20 -2.90 7.45
N LEU A 56 4.04 -3.17 8.46
CA LEU A 56 5.30 -2.44 8.66
C LEU A 56 6.32 -2.72 7.55
N CYS A 57 6.42 -3.98 7.09
CA CYS A 57 7.28 -4.33 5.94
C CYS A 57 6.90 -3.56 4.67
N PHE A 58 5.61 -3.33 4.47
CA PHE A 58 5.08 -2.55 3.34
C PHE A 58 4.87 -1.06 3.69
N SER A 59 5.53 -0.52 4.71
CA SER A 59 5.34 0.87 5.15
C SER A 59 5.58 1.91 4.05
N ARG A 60 6.62 1.72 3.24
CA ARG A 60 6.95 2.57 2.08
C ARG A 60 5.91 2.47 0.97
N ALA A 61 5.61 1.25 0.52
CA ALA A 61 4.57 1.06 -0.51
C ALA A 61 3.21 1.61 -0.04
N ARG A 62 2.89 1.45 1.24
CA ARG A 62 1.69 2.02 1.86
C ARG A 62 1.71 3.55 1.88
N SER A 63 2.82 4.20 2.27
CA SER A 63 2.90 5.66 2.25
C SER A 63 2.76 6.21 0.84
N GLU A 64 3.42 5.57 -0.13
CA GLU A 64 3.37 5.96 -1.53
C GLU A 64 1.97 5.76 -2.14
N THR A 65 1.25 4.70 -1.77
CA THR A 65 -0.05 4.37 -2.37
C THR A 65 -1.24 5.03 -1.66
N LEU A 66 -1.16 5.24 -0.34
CA LEU A 66 -2.31 5.69 0.45
C LEU A 66 -2.21 7.13 0.97
N PHE A 67 -1.07 7.80 0.87
CA PHE A 67 -0.88 9.13 1.49
C PHE A 67 -0.24 10.16 0.56
N ILE A 68 -0.02 9.84 -0.72
CA ILE A 68 0.45 10.84 -1.70
C ILE A 68 -0.79 11.43 -2.37
N ASP A 69 -1.23 12.59 -1.89
CA ASP A 69 -2.46 13.25 -2.35
C ASP A 69 -2.26 14.16 -3.59
N ASP A 70 -1.02 14.58 -3.91
CA ASP A 70 -0.79 15.69 -4.86
C ASP A 70 -0.16 15.32 -6.22
N TRP A 71 0.37 14.11 -6.40
CA TRP A 71 1.20 13.77 -7.57
C TRP A 71 0.52 12.89 -8.62
N ASP A 72 -0.72 12.46 -8.40
CA ASP A 72 -1.41 11.51 -9.28
C ASP A 72 -1.73 12.04 -10.67
N PHE A 73 -1.94 13.36 -10.80
CA PHE A 73 -2.17 13.99 -12.10
C PHE A 73 -0.95 13.89 -13.02
N TYR A 74 0.27 13.94 -12.47
CA TYR A 74 1.53 13.92 -13.22
C TYR A 74 2.23 12.55 -13.23
N ASN A 75 1.78 11.62 -12.39
CA ASN A 75 2.33 10.27 -12.35
C ASN A 75 1.82 9.41 -13.52
N ARG A 76 2.76 8.78 -14.24
CA ARG A 76 2.44 7.90 -15.38
C ARG A 76 1.75 6.59 -14.98
N MET A 77 1.70 6.27 -13.68
CA MET A 77 0.94 5.15 -13.15
C MET A 77 -0.26 5.71 -12.38
N PRO A 78 -1.47 5.71 -12.97
CA PRO A 78 -2.65 6.09 -12.20
C PRO A 78 -2.75 5.16 -10.99
N LEU A 79 -2.97 5.74 -9.80
CA LEU A 79 -3.34 5.00 -8.60
C LEU A 79 -4.67 4.28 -8.85
N GLY A 80 -4.59 3.12 -9.51
CA GLY A 80 -5.74 2.34 -9.93
C GLY A 80 -6.14 1.31 -8.88
N ALA A 81 -7.40 0.89 -8.92
CA ALA A 81 -7.90 -0.24 -8.13
C ALA A 81 -6.98 -1.49 -8.16
N PRO A 82 -6.32 -1.86 -9.28
CA PRO A 82 -5.37 -2.98 -9.28
C PRO A 82 -4.16 -2.79 -8.36
N MET A 83 -3.64 -1.55 -8.21
CA MET A 83 -2.50 -1.25 -7.34
C MET A 83 -2.89 -1.42 -5.86
N LEU A 84 -4.06 -0.88 -5.47
CA LEU A 84 -4.61 -1.03 -4.13
C LEU A 84 -4.85 -2.51 -3.79
N VAL A 85 -5.44 -3.27 -4.72
CA VAL A 85 -5.64 -4.71 -4.55
C VAL A 85 -4.31 -5.44 -4.43
N ALA A 86 -3.31 -5.13 -5.26
CA ALA A 86 -1.98 -5.72 -5.16
C ALA A 86 -1.31 -5.43 -3.80
N LEU A 87 -1.41 -4.20 -3.30
CA LEU A 87 -0.90 -3.83 -1.98
C LEU A 87 -1.57 -4.65 -0.87
N VAL A 88 -2.91 -4.72 -0.87
CA VAL A 88 -3.67 -5.50 0.12
C VAL A 88 -3.33 -6.99 0.03
N LEU A 89 -3.26 -7.55 -1.18
CA LEU A 89 -2.90 -8.95 -1.39
C LEU A 89 -1.48 -9.26 -0.91
N ASN A 90 -0.51 -8.37 -1.13
CA ASN A 90 0.84 -8.52 -0.63
C ASN A 90 0.90 -8.47 0.90
N ILE A 91 0.19 -7.53 1.52
CA ILE A 91 0.12 -7.41 2.99
C ILE A 91 -0.52 -8.67 3.60
N VAL A 92 -1.68 -9.08 3.08
CA VAL A 92 -2.41 -10.26 3.56
C VAL A 92 -1.64 -11.55 3.26
N GLY A 93 -1.03 -11.66 2.08
CA GLY A 93 -0.24 -12.80 1.66
C GLY A 93 0.98 -13.02 2.55
N LEU A 94 1.77 -11.98 2.80
CA LEU A 94 2.92 -12.07 3.70
C LEU A 94 2.48 -12.37 5.15
N ALA A 95 1.36 -11.78 5.61
CA ALA A 95 0.79 -12.10 6.91
C ALA A 95 0.35 -13.58 7.01
N ALA A 96 -0.26 -14.13 5.95
CA ALA A 96 -0.67 -15.53 5.88
C ALA A 96 0.54 -16.48 5.91
N VAL A 97 1.60 -16.17 5.15
CA VAL A 97 2.87 -16.92 5.20
C VAL A 97 3.47 -16.90 6.61
N GLY A 98 3.53 -15.72 7.24
CA GLY A 98 4.01 -15.58 8.63
C GLY A 98 3.17 -16.40 9.62
N PHE A 99 1.84 -16.36 9.49
CA PHE A 99 0.93 -17.12 10.34
C PHE A 99 1.11 -18.63 10.19
N LEU A 100 1.25 -19.12 8.96
CA LEU A 100 1.54 -20.53 8.68
C LEU A 100 2.91 -20.95 9.25
N ALA A 101 3.92 -20.10 9.12
CA ALA A 101 5.24 -20.34 9.72
C ALA A 101 5.16 -20.44 11.26
N VAL A 102 4.40 -19.55 11.91
CA VAL A 102 4.16 -19.62 13.37
C VAL A 102 3.47 -20.93 13.75
N GLN A 103 2.50 -21.39 12.97
CA GLN A 103 1.86 -22.69 13.21
C GLN A 103 2.83 -23.87 13.03
N ALA A 104 3.66 -23.84 11.98
CA ALA A 104 4.63 -24.88 11.70
C ALA A 104 5.67 -24.99 12.84
N VAL A 105 6.23 -23.84 13.28
CA VAL A 105 7.21 -23.78 14.38
C VAL A 105 6.63 -24.32 15.69
N ARG A 106 5.33 -24.11 15.95
CA ARG A 106 4.66 -24.67 17.14
C ARG A 106 4.55 -26.20 17.11
N ARG A 107 4.44 -26.79 15.93
CA ARG A 107 4.38 -28.26 15.77
C ARG A 107 5.75 -28.90 15.95
N VAL A 108 6.84 -28.16 15.74
CA VAL A 108 8.20 -28.66 15.85
C VAL A 108 8.70 -28.64 17.30
N ARG A 109 9.17 -29.79 17.79
CA ARG A 109 9.76 -29.96 19.13
C ARG A 109 11.26 -29.68 19.19
N ARG A 110 11.96 -29.68 18.05
CA ARG A 110 13.42 -29.52 18.01
C ARG A 110 13.84 -28.07 18.37
N PRO A 111 14.85 -27.89 19.24
CA PRO A 111 15.26 -26.57 19.72
C PRO A 111 15.93 -25.71 18.62
N VAL A 112 16.61 -26.33 17.66
CA VAL A 112 17.27 -25.63 16.55
C VAL A 112 16.27 -24.84 15.71
N TRP A 113 15.15 -25.46 15.31
CA TRP A 113 14.09 -24.79 14.54
C TRP A 113 13.46 -23.62 15.29
N ARG A 114 13.38 -23.68 16.62
CA ARG A 114 12.89 -22.56 17.44
C ARG A 114 13.88 -21.38 17.46
N ARG A 115 15.19 -21.66 17.51
CA ARG A 115 16.23 -20.62 17.42
C ARG A 115 16.21 -19.96 16.04
N LEU A 116 16.17 -20.76 14.97
CA LEU A 116 16.04 -20.26 13.60
C LEU A 116 14.79 -19.41 13.42
N ALA A 117 13.64 -19.86 13.95
CA ALA A 117 12.41 -19.08 13.90
C ALA A 117 12.48 -17.78 14.70
N ALA A 118 13.15 -17.78 15.87
CA ALA A 118 13.33 -16.57 16.66
C ALA A 118 14.21 -15.54 15.95
N VAL A 119 15.32 -15.99 15.35
CA VAL A 119 16.20 -15.14 14.53
C VAL A 119 15.44 -14.61 13.32
N ALA A 120 14.75 -15.49 12.56
CA ALA A 120 13.97 -15.07 11.40
C ALA A 120 12.90 -14.03 11.78
N ALA A 121 12.15 -14.25 12.86
CA ALA A 121 11.14 -13.30 13.33
C ALA A 121 11.75 -11.96 13.76
N ALA A 122 12.89 -11.98 14.47
CA ALA A 122 13.60 -10.77 14.85
C ALA A 122 14.16 -10.02 13.63
N SER A 123 14.77 -10.73 12.68
CA SER A 123 15.27 -10.15 11.42
C SER A 123 14.14 -9.51 10.63
N THR A 124 13.01 -10.20 10.42
CA THR A 124 11.86 -9.63 9.71
C THR A 124 11.34 -8.37 10.42
N PHE A 125 11.25 -8.39 11.75
CA PHE A 125 10.81 -7.23 12.51
C PHE A 125 11.78 -6.04 12.42
N LEU A 126 13.09 -6.29 12.51
CA LEU A 126 14.12 -5.26 12.33
C LEU A 126 14.09 -4.66 10.93
N ILE A 127 13.92 -5.49 9.90
CA ILE A 127 13.75 -5.04 8.51
C ILE A 127 12.51 -4.14 8.40
N ALA A 128 11.39 -4.56 8.97
CA ALA A 128 10.15 -3.78 8.98
C ALA A 128 10.31 -2.42 9.67
N LEU A 129 11.01 -2.39 10.81
CA LEU A 129 11.34 -1.15 11.52
C LEU A 129 12.28 -0.26 10.72
N ASN A 130 13.26 -0.83 10.02
CA ASN A 130 14.17 -0.07 9.17
C ASN A 130 13.41 0.58 7.99
N PHE A 131 12.47 -0.13 7.37
CA PHE A 131 11.60 0.46 6.36
C PHE A 131 10.74 1.59 6.94
N ALA A 132 10.18 1.40 8.15
CA ALA A 132 9.41 2.45 8.81
C ALA A 132 10.26 3.71 9.10
N ARG A 133 11.52 3.53 9.51
CA ARG A 133 12.50 4.61 9.74
C ARG A 133 12.77 5.42 8.49
N ILE A 134 13.10 4.75 7.38
CA ILE A 134 13.40 5.40 6.09
C ILE A 134 12.17 6.16 5.55
N THR A 135 10.97 5.66 5.86
CA THR A 135 9.72 6.23 5.33
C THR A 135 9.22 7.43 6.15
N HIS A 136 9.47 7.47 7.47
CA HIS A 136 8.91 8.50 8.35
C HIS A 136 10.04 9.33 8.96
N GLU A 137 10.18 10.57 8.48
CA GLU A 137 11.21 11.52 8.90
C GLU A 137 11.29 11.70 10.43
N SER A 138 10.14 11.66 11.11
CA SER A 138 10.08 11.71 12.57
C SER A 138 10.91 10.59 13.19
N VAL A 139 10.76 9.36 12.71
CA VAL A 139 11.48 8.17 13.23
C VAL A 139 12.97 8.27 12.91
N ASP A 140 13.31 8.75 11.72
CA ASP A 140 14.70 8.95 11.30
C ASP A 140 15.42 9.94 12.24
N ARG A 141 14.80 11.10 12.52
CA ARG A 141 15.33 12.10 13.47
C ARG A 141 15.59 11.54 14.87
N TRP A 142 14.70 10.68 15.39
CA TRP A 142 14.94 10.04 16.69
C TRP A 142 16.15 9.10 16.63
N THR A 143 16.32 8.38 15.53
CA THR A 143 17.42 7.40 15.37
C THR A 143 18.76 8.01 14.99
N ASP A 144 18.79 9.23 14.44
CA ASP A 144 20.03 9.94 14.13
C ASP A 144 20.90 10.18 15.37
N THR A 145 20.28 10.35 16.53
CA THR A 145 21.00 10.48 17.82
C THR A 145 21.83 9.25 18.17
N ILE A 146 21.43 8.06 17.70
CA ILE A 146 22.13 6.79 17.91
C ILE A 146 23.23 6.60 16.85
N GLY A 147 22.99 7.12 15.65
CA GLY A 147 23.87 6.97 14.49
C GLY A 147 23.88 5.57 13.88
N GLY A 148 24.37 5.47 12.64
CA GLY A 148 24.46 4.21 11.89
C GLY A 148 25.17 3.06 12.64
N PRO A 149 26.36 3.29 13.24
CA PRO A 149 27.06 2.25 14.01
C PRO A 149 26.28 1.77 15.23
N GLY A 150 25.59 2.67 15.94
CA GLY A 150 24.78 2.31 17.11
C GLY A 150 23.56 1.46 16.75
N LEU A 151 22.90 1.78 15.63
CA LEU A 151 21.79 0.98 15.12
C LEU A 151 22.25 -0.42 14.67
N LEU A 152 23.42 -0.52 14.04
CA LEU A 152 24.02 -1.81 13.69
C LEU A 152 24.32 -2.65 14.93
N ALA A 153 24.91 -2.05 15.96
CA ALA A 153 25.18 -2.73 17.23
C ALA A 153 23.88 -3.23 17.88
N LEU A 154 22.82 -2.41 17.90
CA LEU A 154 21.51 -2.79 18.42
C LEU A 154 20.90 -3.97 17.63
N ALA A 155 21.01 -3.96 16.30
CA ALA A 155 20.54 -5.06 15.46
C ALA A 155 21.31 -6.37 15.77
N VAL A 156 22.64 -6.32 15.86
CA VAL A 156 23.47 -7.48 16.20
C VAL A 156 23.12 -8.02 17.59
N LEU A 157 22.99 -7.15 18.59
CA LEU A 157 22.59 -7.54 19.95
C LEU A 157 21.21 -8.19 19.98
N THR A 158 20.25 -7.66 19.23
CA THR A 158 18.90 -8.21 19.13
C THR A 158 18.90 -9.61 18.50
N LEU A 159 19.70 -9.83 17.46
CA LEU A 159 19.85 -11.14 16.83
C LEU A 159 20.58 -12.14 17.75
N ALA A 160 21.63 -11.71 18.43
CA ALA A 160 22.35 -12.53 19.41
C ALA A 160 21.45 -12.94 20.60
N ALA A 161 20.67 -11.99 21.14
CA ALA A 161 19.68 -12.26 22.17
C ALA A 161 18.60 -13.25 21.70
N SER A 162 18.20 -13.17 20.43
CA SER A 162 17.22 -14.08 19.82
C SER A 162 17.74 -15.51 19.69
N LEU A 163 19.04 -15.69 19.45
CA LEU A 163 19.70 -17.01 19.49
C LEU A 163 19.76 -17.59 20.90
N ARG A 164 20.06 -16.74 21.90
CA ARG A 164 20.24 -17.15 23.30
C ARG A 164 18.91 -17.47 24.00
N TRP A 165 17.88 -16.66 23.74
CA TRP A 165 16.58 -16.73 24.40
C TRP A 165 15.41 -16.74 23.40
N PRO A 166 15.26 -17.82 22.60
CA PRO A 166 14.29 -17.86 21.49
C PRO A 166 12.84 -17.67 21.95
N HIS A 167 12.45 -18.21 23.11
CA HIS A 167 11.10 -18.02 23.64
C HIS A 167 10.82 -16.57 24.09
N GLY A 168 11.82 -15.90 24.66
CA GLY A 168 11.74 -14.50 25.05
C GLY A 168 11.62 -13.60 23.83
N ALA A 169 12.49 -13.81 22.84
CA ALA A 169 12.48 -13.07 21.58
C ALA A 169 11.14 -13.20 20.82
N LEU A 170 10.62 -14.42 20.67
CA LEU A 170 9.33 -14.64 20.01
C LEU A 170 8.16 -13.99 20.77
N ARG A 171 8.22 -13.93 22.10
CA ARG A 171 7.21 -13.19 22.90
C ARG A 171 7.35 -11.68 22.71
N ALA A 172 8.58 -11.15 22.71
CA ALA A 172 8.85 -9.74 22.51
C ALA A 172 8.40 -9.26 21.13
N VAL A 173 8.80 -9.96 20.06
CA VAL A 173 8.38 -9.66 18.67
C VAL A 173 6.85 -9.69 18.57
N ARG A 174 6.20 -10.70 19.14
CA ARG A 174 4.73 -10.75 19.15
C ARG A 174 4.11 -9.57 19.91
N GLY A 175 4.65 -9.22 21.07
CA GLY A 175 4.16 -8.10 21.87
C GLY A 175 4.27 -6.77 21.10
N LEU A 176 5.44 -6.50 20.53
CA LEU A 176 5.71 -5.31 19.72
C LEU A 176 4.81 -5.25 18.47
N ALA A 177 4.64 -6.39 17.79
CA ALA A 177 3.72 -6.48 16.66
C ALA A 177 2.28 -6.17 17.06
N LEU A 178 1.83 -6.60 18.24
CA LEU A 178 0.48 -6.28 18.73
C LEU A 178 0.32 -4.80 19.10
N ILE A 179 1.37 -4.15 19.60
CA ILE A 179 1.37 -2.69 19.80
C ILE A 179 1.20 -1.98 18.45
N ALA A 180 1.82 -2.50 17.38
CA ALA A 180 1.66 -1.98 16.02
C ALA A 180 0.34 -2.41 15.32
N SER A 181 -0.50 -3.24 15.95
CA SER A 181 -1.71 -3.76 15.30
C SER A 181 -2.80 -2.72 14.96
N PRO A 182 -2.99 -1.62 15.71
CA PRO A 182 -3.92 -0.57 15.29
C PRO A 182 -3.56 0.01 13.92
N LEU A 183 -2.27 0.15 13.62
CA LEU A 183 -1.80 0.63 12.31
C LEU A 183 -2.23 -0.31 11.18
N ALA A 184 -2.16 -1.62 11.38
CA ALA A 184 -2.62 -2.58 10.39
C ALA A 184 -4.13 -2.47 10.13
N VAL A 185 -4.93 -2.34 11.19
CA VAL A 185 -6.39 -2.17 11.06
C VAL A 185 -6.72 -0.88 10.31
N LEU A 186 -6.08 0.23 10.69
CA LEU A 186 -6.23 1.52 10.01
C LEU A 186 -5.81 1.44 8.54
N THR A 187 -4.72 0.75 8.24
CA THR A 187 -4.24 0.56 6.86
C THR A 187 -5.25 -0.21 6.02
N MET A 188 -5.84 -1.29 6.55
CA MET A 188 -6.87 -2.05 5.83
C MET A 188 -8.14 -1.22 5.63
N GLY A 189 -8.54 -0.43 6.64
CA GLY A 189 -9.68 0.48 6.53
C GLY A 189 -9.47 1.56 5.49
N HIS A 190 -8.28 2.19 5.48
CA HIS A 190 -7.94 3.23 4.53
C HIS A 190 -7.82 2.68 3.10
N ALA A 191 -7.19 1.52 2.93
CA ALA A 191 -7.11 0.87 1.63
C ALA A 191 -8.50 0.50 1.08
N LEU A 192 -9.43 0.06 1.93
CA LEU A 192 -10.81 -0.21 1.53
C LEU A 192 -11.53 1.08 1.15
N TRP A 193 -11.38 2.15 1.94
CA TRP A 193 -11.94 3.45 1.62
C TRP A 193 -11.46 3.96 0.26
N MET A 194 -10.15 4.02 0.06
CA MET A 194 -9.53 4.43 -1.20
C MET A 194 -9.97 3.54 -2.37
N PHE A 195 -10.10 2.23 -2.15
CA PHE A 195 -10.58 1.32 -3.20
C PHE A 195 -12.01 1.66 -3.62
N LEU A 196 -12.90 1.94 -2.66
CA LEU A 196 -14.29 2.32 -2.95
C LEU A 196 -14.34 3.67 -3.67
N GLU A 197 -13.51 4.62 -3.24
CA GLU A 197 -13.41 5.94 -3.86
C GLU A 197 -12.89 5.87 -5.30
N VAL A 198 -11.82 5.11 -5.55
CA VAL A 198 -11.28 4.88 -6.90
C VAL A 198 -12.24 4.06 -7.77
N ALA A 199 -12.95 3.08 -7.19
CA ALA A 199 -13.91 2.26 -7.94
C ALA A 199 -15.21 3.03 -8.28
N ALA A 200 -15.59 3.99 -7.45
CA ALA A 200 -16.76 4.85 -7.69
C ALA A 200 -16.41 6.16 -8.43
N GLY A 201 -15.14 6.56 -8.42
CA GLY A 201 -14.62 7.80 -8.98
C GLY A 201 -14.48 7.78 -10.50
N PRO A 202 -14.26 8.95 -11.12
CA PRO A 202 -14.06 9.06 -12.56
C PRO A 202 -12.83 8.25 -12.98
N VAL A 203 -13.01 7.34 -13.94
CA VAL A 203 -11.91 6.53 -14.46
C VAL A 203 -10.88 7.45 -15.12
N TRP A 204 -9.63 7.39 -14.65
CA TRP A 204 -8.47 7.97 -15.33
C TRP A 204 -8.28 7.30 -16.69
N ARG A 205 -9.04 7.77 -17.69
CA ARG A 205 -8.95 7.26 -19.05
C ARG A 205 -7.88 8.07 -19.76
N ARG A 206 -6.80 7.41 -20.20
CA ARG A 206 -5.92 7.98 -21.22
C ARG A 206 -6.80 8.31 -22.42
N VAL A 207 -7.03 9.60 -22.65
CA VAL A 207 -7.64 10.06 -23.89
C VAL A 207 -6.55 9.93 -24.93
N ASP A 208 -6.64 8.90 -25.78
CA ASP A 208 -5.83 8.87 -26.98
C ASP A 208 -6.23 10.11 -27.79
N PRO A 209 -5.28 10.99 -28.15
CA PRO A 209 -5.61 12.15 -28.95
C PRO A 209 -6.18 11.63 -30.27
N GLY A 210 -7.49 11.81 -30.44
CA GLY A 210 -8.15 11.49 -31.70
C GLY A 210 -7.48 12.26 -32.83
N PRO A 211 -7.40 11.71 -34.05
CA PRO A 211 -6.97 12.49 -35.19
C PRO A 211 -7.78 13.78 -35.22
N VAL A 212 -7.10 14.91 -35.33
CA VAL A 212 -7.76 16.20 -35.51
C VAL A 212 -8.36 16.16 -36.92
N ASP A 213 -9.60 15.70 -37.05
CA ASP A 213 -10.35 15.60 -38.32
C ASP A 213 -10.67 16.97 -38.94
N ARG A 214 -10.11 18.05 -38.38
CA ARG A 214 -10.22 19.39 -38.93
C ARG A 214 -9.06 19.63 -39.89
N THR A 215 -9.35 19.57 -41.18
CA THR A 215 -8.52 20.22 -42.21
C THR A 215 -8.26 21.65 -41.74
N PRO A 216 -6.99 22.06 -41.49
CA PRO A 216 -6.72 23.38 -40.96
C PRO A 216 -7.26 24.43 -41.94
N PRO A 217 -8.10 25.38 -41.50
CA PRO A 217 -8.66 26.41 -42.39
C PRO A 217 -7.59 27.42 -42.87
N SER A 218 -6.31 27.26 -42.51
CA SER A 218 -5.24 28.18 -42.86
C SER A 218 -4.01 27.47 -43.44
N LEU A 219 -3.35 28.12 -44.39
CA LEU A 219 -2.09 27.69 -45.00
C LEU A 219 -0.87 27.79 -44.06
N ARG A 220 -1.05 28.29 -42.82
CA ARG A 220 0.05 28.53 -41.88
C ARG A 220 0.07 27.44 -40.80
N ARG A 221 1.09 26.58 -40.86
CA ARG A 221 1.34 25.57 -39.83
C ARG A 221 2.17 26.19 -38.72
N VAL A 222 1.69 26.09 -37.48
CA VAL A 222 2.41 26.52 -36.29
C VAL A 222 2.82 25.27 -35.52
N VAL A 223 4.11 25.17 -35.22
CA VAL A 223 4.67 24.11 -34.36
C VAL A 223 5.18 24.79 -33.10
N TRP A 224 4.67 24.39 -31.94
CA TRP A 224 5.12 24.89 -30.64
C TRP A 224 5.91 23.78 -29.94
N LEU A 225 7.19 24.04 -29.70
CA LEU A 225 8.08 23.14 -28.97
C LEU A 225 8.26 23.70 -27.56
N VAL A 226 7.86 22.92 -26.55
CA VAL A 226 8.09 23.22 -25.14
C VAL A 226 8.99 22.13 -24.58
N LEU A 227 10.13 22.55 -24.03
CA LEU A 227 11.16 21.64 -23.53
C LEU A 227 11.16 21.69 -22.01
N GLU A 228 10.94 20.54 -21.40
CA GLU A 228 10.97 20.36 -19.95
C GLU A 228 12.41 20.46 -19.45
N GLU A 229 12.64 21.25 -18.40
CA GLU A 229 13.93 21.42 -17.71
C GLU A 229 15.11 21.90 -18.58
N LEU A 230 14.86 22.44 -19.77
CA LEU A 230 15.94 23.00 -20.60
C LEU A 230 16.40 24.37 -20.05
N ASP A 231 17.61 24.40 -19.50
CA ASP A 231 18.18 25.61 -18.91
C ASP A 231 19.01 26.44 -19.93
N GLN A 232 18.69 27.72 -20.04
CA GLN A 232 19.36 28.70 -20.90
C GLN A 232 20.88 28.79 -20.63
N ARG A 233 21.31 28.70 -19.37
CA ARG A 233 22.72 28.82 -19.00
C ARG A 233 23.47 27.57 -19.45
N ILE A 234 22.95 26.39 -19.14
CA ILE A 234 23.57 25.11 -19.54
C ILE A 234 23.61 24.97 -21.07
N VAL A 235 22.59 25.45 -21.77
CA VAL A 235 22.53 25.33 -23.23
C VAL A 235 23.41 26.38 -23.92
N PHE A 236 23.51 27.62 -23.45
CA PHE A 236 24.15 28.68 -24.24
C PHE A 236 25.21 29.52 -23.51
N GLU A 237 25.12 29.74 -22.20
CA GLU A 237 25.99 30.71 -21.49
C GLU A 237 27.19 30.04 -20.80
N ALA A 238 26.97 28.86 -20.23
CA ALA A 238 27.91 28.07 -19.45
C ALA A 238 27.85 26.60 -19.91
N ARG A 239 27.87 26.38 -21.22
CA ARG A 239 27.79 25.05 -21.81
C ARG A 239 28.99 24.19 -21.39
N PRO A 240 28.76 22.99 -20.80
CA PRO A 240 29.85 22.08 -20.46
C PRO A 240 30.70 21.71 -21.66
N THR A 241 32.01 21.55 -21.45
CA THR A 241 32.95 21.11 -22.48
C THR A 241 32.58 19.73 -23.00
N GLY A 242 32.37 19.60 -24.31
CA GLY A 242 31.98 18.35 -24.97
C GLY A 242 30.48 18.14 -25.17
N LEU A 243 29.61 19.04 -24.68
CA LEU A 243 28.20 19.04 -25.04
C LEU A 243 28.00 19.76 -26.37
N GLU A 244 27.62 19.02 -27.42
CA GLU A 244 27.34 19.58 -28.74
C GLU A 244 25.83 19.61 -29.00
N LEU A 245 25.28 20.79 -29.31
CA LEU A 245 23.85 20.99 -29.61
C LEU A 245 23.66 21.72 -30.95
N PRO A 246 24.18 21.16 -32.06
CA PRO A 246 24.32 21.86 -33.34
C PRO A 246 22.98 22.33 -33.93
N GLU A 247 21.89 21.61 -33.69
CA GLU A 247 20.55 21.98 -34.18
C GLU A 247 19.92 23.12 -33.40
N LEU A 248 20.12 23.19 -32.08
CA LEU A 248 19.69 24.34 -31.27
C LEU A 248 20.52 25.58 -31.61
N ASP A 249 21.82 25.39 -31.86
CA ASP A 249 22.71 26.45 -32.31
C ASP A 249 22.30 26.98 -33.70
N ARG A 250 21.93 26.08 -34.61
CA ARG A 250 21.42 26.43 -35.93
C ARG A 250 20.10 27.18 -35.83
N LEU A 251 19.15 26.68 -35.02
CA LEU A 251 17.87 27.32 -34.80
C LEU A 251 18.05 28.75 -34.27
N ARG A 252 18.86 28.93 -33.22
CA ARG A 252 19.16 30.24 -32.64
C ARG A 252 19.75 31.24 -33.65
N ARG A 253 20.63 30.79 -34.56
CA ARG A 253 21.23 31.66 -35.59
C ARG A 253 20.27 32.02 -36.71
N GLN A 254 19.23 31.22 -36.94
CA GLN A 254 18.30 31.35 -38.07
C GLN A 254 16.93 31.88 -37.66
N SER A 255 16.67 32.08 -36.36
CA SER A 255 15.40 32.54 -35.82
C SER A 255 15.57 33.81 -34.98
N LEU A 256 14.45 34.42 -34.63
CA LEU A 256 14.43 35.38 -33.53
C LEU A 256 14.79 34.64 -32.24
N TYR A 257 15.66 35.24 -31.44
CA TYR A 257 16.14 34.69 -30.17
C TYR A 257 15.96 35.74 -29.07
N ALA A 258 15.27 35.36 -28.00
CA ALA A 258 15.08 36.20 -26.83
C ALA A 258 15.95 35.68 -25.67
N ASP A 259 17.00 36.41 -25.33
CA ASP A 259 17.98 36.08 -24.29
C ASP A 259 17.49 36.43 -22.86
N ALA A 260 16.48 37.29 -22.76
CA ALA A 260 15.86 37.69 -21.49
C ALA A 260 14.43 37.18 -21.30
N ALA A 261 14.01 36.14 -22.03
CA ALA A 261 12.71 35.50 -21.81
C ALA A 261 12.68 34.81 -20.44
N ARG A 262 11.54 34.93 -19.74
CA ARG A 262 11.31 34.29 -18.43
C ARG A 262 10.04 33.45 -18.50
N PRO A 263 10.03 32.24 -17.91
CA PRO A 263 8.81 31.46 -17.80
C PRO A 263 7.80 32.21 -16.90
N PRO A 264 6.49 32.01 -17.12
CA PRO A 264 5.46 32.67 -16.31
C PRO A 264 5.45 32.19 -14.85
N ALA A 265 5.98 31.00 -14.55
CA ALA A 265 6.12 30.46 -13.20
C ALA A 265 7.38 29.56 -13.08
N GLY A 266 7.68 29.13 -11.85
CA GLY A 266 8.84 28.29 -11.54
C GLY A 266 8.62 26.78 -11.75
N THR A 267 7.39 26.35 -12.04
CA THR A 267 7.05 24.94 -12.19
C THR A 267 6.21 24.69 -13.44
N PRO A 268 6.28 23.49 -14.07
CA PRO A 268 5.50 23.17 -15.26
C PRO A 268 3.99 23.23 -15.04
N GLU A 269 3.51 22.86 -13.84
CA GLU A 269 2.09 22.77 -13.48
C GLU A 269 1.40 24.13 -13.61
N VAL A 270 2.09 25.20 -13.24
CA VAL A 270 1.58 26.58 -13.36
C VAL A 270 1.95 27.19 -14.72
N SER A 271 3.15 26.87 -15.22
CA SER A 271 3.65 27.48 -16.45
C SER A 271 2.89 27.06 -17.69
N MET A 272 2.55 25.76 -17.82
CA MET A 272 1.85 25.24 -18.99
C MET A 272 0.45 25.86 -19.15
N PRO A 273 -0.41 25.88 -18.11
CA PRO A 273 -1.69 26.57 -18.21
C PRO A 273 -1.54 28.07 -18.49
N ALA A 274 -0.55 28.75 -17.89
CA ALA A 274 -0.31 30.16 -18.17
C ALA A 274 0.09 30.43 -19.63
N LEU A 275 0.92 29.56 -20.22
CA LEU A 275 1.34 29.66 -21.63
C LEU A 275 0.18 29.35 -22.60
N ILE A 276 -0.66 28.36 -22.29
CA ILE A 276 -1.81 27.98 -23.12
C ILE A 276 -2.91 29.04 -23.07
N THR A 277 -3.23 29.55 -21.88
CA THR A 277 -4.32 30.50 -21.68
C THR A 277 -3.91 31.96 -21.94
N GLY A 278 -2.62 32.27 -21.90
CA GLY A 278 -2.11 33.64 -21.97
C GLY A 278 -2.43 34.48 -20.72
N ARG A 279 -2.85 33.86 -19.61
CA ARG A 279 -3.23 34.54 -18.37
C ARG A 279 -2.25 34.21 -17.23
N PRO A 280 -2.05 35.13 -16.27
CA PRO A 280 -1.20 34.88 -15.11
C PRO A 280 -1.87 33.88 -14.15
N VAL A 281 -1.48 32.62 -14.24
CA VAL A 281 -1.89 31.56 -13.30
C VAL A 281 -0.99 31.60 -12.06
N VAL A 282 -1.58 31.51 -10.87
CA VAL A 282 -0.85 31.53 -9.59
C VAL A 282 -1.00 30.25 -8.79
N ALA A 283 -2.07 29.50 -9.02
CA ALA A 283 -2.28 28.20 -8.42
C ALA A 283 -3.04 27.28 -9.37
N VAL A 284 -2.83 25.99 -9.18
CA VAL A 284 -3.37 24.92 -10.01
C VAL A 284 -3.78 23.80 -9.09
N SER A 285 -5.03 23.34 -9.22
CA SER A 285 -5.58 22.24 -8.43
C SER A 285 -6.21 21.21 -9.37
N PRO A 286 -5.72 19.97 -9.44
CA PRO A 286 -6.40 18.90 -10.17
C PRO A 286 -7.78 18.63 -9.56
N VAL A 287 -8.85 18.77 -10.34
CA VAL A 287 -10.23 18.51 -9.88
C VAL A 287 -10.72 17.15 -10.37
N SER A 288 -10.33 16.78 -11.59
CA SER A 288 -10.70 15.50 -12.21
C SER A 288 -9.60 15.03 -13.17
N PRO A 289 -9.68 13.79 -13.69
CA PRO A 289 -8.71 13.28 -14.65
C PRO A 289 -8.51 14.13 -15.91
N ASN A 290 -9.48 14.96 -16.27
CA ASN A 290 -9.41 15.85 -17.44
C ASN A 290 -9.60 17.33 -17.07
N ASP A 291 -9.77 17.64 -15.78
CA ASP A 291 -10.09 18.99 -15.32
C ASP A 291 -9.06 19.48 -14.33
N LEU A 292 -8.57 20.68 -14.62
CA LEU A 292 -7.60 21.40 -13.85
C LEU A 292 -8.22 22.75 -13.47
N GLU A 293 -8.41 22.97 -12.17
CA GLU A 293 -8.84 24.28 -11.68
C GLU A 293 -7.64 25.22 -11.65
N LEU A 294 -7.82 26.40 -12.23
CA LEU A 294 -6.80 27.43 -12.35
C LEU A 294 -7.21 28.63 -11.51
N THR A 295 -6.35 29.03 -10.58
CA THR A 295 -6.47 30.32 -9.90
C THR A 295 -5.62 31.34 -10.66
N PHE A 296 -6.24 32.43 -11.09
CA PHE A 296 -5.55 33.53 -11.76
C PHE A 296 -5.16 34.61 -10.76
N ARG A 297 -4.11 35.37 -11.07
CA ARG A 297 -3.66 36.49 -10.23
C ARG A 297 -4.77 37.54 -10.00
N ASP A 298 -5.67 37.70 -10.97
CA ASP A 298 -6.66 38.78 -11.00
C ASP A 298 -8.08 38.34 -10.58
N GLY A 299 -8.27 37.10 -10.12
CA GLY A 299 -9.57 36.51 -9.80
C GLY A 299 -9.85 35.22 -10.57
#